data_AF-A0A2G6VQ67-F1
#
_entry.id   AF-A0A2G6VQ67-F1
#
_cell.length_a   1.000
_cell.length_b   1.000
_cell.length_c   1.000
_cell.angle_alpha   90.00
_cell.angle_beta   90.00
_cell.angle_gamma   90.00
#
_symmetry.space_group_name_H-M   'P 1'
#
loop_
_entity.id
_entity.type
_entity.pdbx_description
1 polymer ?
#
loop_
_entity_poly.entity_id
_entity_poly.type
_entity_poly.pdbx_seq_one_letter_code
_entity_poly.pdbx_strand_id
1 'polypeptide(L)'
;MNIPKTTDDFQKEFYLSIDLMDKIGDLRIRQFIDRLDNVMDEIIVNAIIKIFENADRPSTQYTDQKYAGIILNKLKPKTQIDLSTILKSTIENWNKSVKEFPFWLKENYGLESLKNALTEFDAQKLNDIQTEKIKTMKWWLKI
;
A
#
# COMPACT_ATOMS: atom_id res chain seq x y z
N MET A 1 1.46 23.25 1.46
CA MET A 1 1.79 21.82 1.23
C MET A 1 2.50 21.72 -0.09
N ASN A 2 3.68 21.12 -0.15
CA ASN A 2 4.45 21.07 -1.40
C ASN A 2 4.09 19.80 -2.17
N ILE A 3 4.24 19.83 -3.51
CA ILE A 3 4.14 18.61 -4.33
C ILE A 3 5.40 17.78 -4.03
N PRO A 4 5.27 16.52 -3.58
CA PRO A 4 6.42 15.66 -3.32
C PRO A 4 7.30 15.50 -4.55
N LYS A 5 8.62 15.67 -4.38
CA LYS A 5 9.62 15.41 -5.43
C LYS A 5 10.41 14.13 -5.19
N THR A 6 10.32 13.59 -3.99
CA THR A 6 11.01 12.38 -3.56
C THR A 6 10.07 11.49 -2.74
N THR A 7 10.43 10.22 -2.60
CA THR A 7 9.74 9.27 -1.72
C THR A 7 9.66 9.79 -0.29
N ASP A 8 10.73 10.42 0.20
CA ASP A 8 10.79 10.90 1.58
C ASP A 8 9.94 12.15 1.79
N ASP A 9 9.87 13.06 0.80
CA ASP A 9 8.93 14.19 0.83
C ASP A 9 7.49 13.70 0.91
N PHE A 10 7.16 12.66 0.14
CA PHE A 10 5.83 12.05 0.16
C PHE A 10 5.53 11.50 1.54
N GLN A 11 6.40 10.66 2.10
CA GLN A 11 6.17 10.02 3.39
C GLN A 11 6.02 11.06 4.52
N LYS A 12 6.85 12.09 4.50
CA LYS A 12 6.79 13.17 5.49
C LYS A 12 5.45 13.90 5.44
N GLU A 13 5.01 14.32 4.26
CA GLU A 13 3.72 15.01 4.09
C GLU A 13 2.53 14.09 4.36
N PHE A 14 2.62 12.81 3.98
CA PHE A 14 1.62 11.79 4.25
C PHE A 14 1.41 11.59 5.75
N TYR A 15 2.48 11.24 6.50
CA TYR A 15 2.37 10.98 7.94
C TYR A 15 1.97 12.22 8.71
N LEU A 16 2.51 13.40 8.36
CA LEU A 16 2.07 14.66 8.96
C LEU A 16 0.55 14.89 8.75
N SER A 17 0.02 14.48 7.59
CA SER A 17 -1.40 14.60 7.30
C SER A 17 -2.26 13.62 8.08
N ILE A 18 -1.77 12.41 8.35
CA ILE A 18 -2.45 11.45 9.22
C ILE A 18 -2.38 11.88 10.68
N ASP A 19 -1.21 12.28 11.17
CA ASP A 19 -0.98 12.66 12.58
C ASP A 19 -1.79 13.89 13.01
N LEU A 20 -2.17 14.74 12.06
CA LEU A 20 -3.01 15.91 12.32
C LEU A 20 -4.52 15.61 12.20
N MET A 21 -4.91 14.41 11.77
CA MET A 21 -6.31 14.09 11.47
C MET A 21 -7.24 14.25 12.68
N ASP A 22 -6.78 13.84 13.87
CA ASP A 22 -7.56 13.99 15.10
C ASP A 22 -7.72 15.46 15.54
N LYS A 23 -6.87 16.36 15.04
CA LYS A 23 -6.87 17.78 15.42
C LYS A 23 -7.62 18.65 14.43
N ILE A 24 -7.45 18.40 13.13
CA ILE A 24 -7.95 19.27 12.05
C ILE A 24 -8.80 18.52 11.02
N GLY A 25 -9.12 17.25 11.26
CA GLY A 25 -9.89 16.41 10.36
C GLY A 25 -9.11 15.92 9.13
N ASP A 26 -9.83 15.42 8.15
CA ASP A 26 -9.28 14.78 6.94
C ASP A 26 -8.93 15.75 5.81
N LEU A 27 -9.17 17.06 5.98
CA LEU A 27 -9.01 18.04 4.91
C LEU A 27 -7.59 18.06 4.37
N ARG A 28 -6.60 17.94 5.26
CA ARG A 28 -5.19 17.96 4.87
C ARG A 28 -4.83 16.76 3.99
N ILE A 29 -5.21 15.55 4.40
CA ILE A 29 -4.90 14.34 3.61
C ILE A 29 -5.63 14.37 2.27
N ARG A 30 -6.87 14.88 2.20
CA ARG A 30 -7.58 15.05 0.92
C ARG A 30 -6.83 16.00 -0.03
N GLN A 31 -6.41 17.16 0.47
CA GLN A 31 -5.62 18.12 -0.31
C GLN A 31 -4.26 17.56 -0.73
N PHE A 32 -3.65 16.71 0.10
CA PHE A 32 -2.42 16.00 -0.27
C PHE A 32 -2.67 15.08 -1.45
N ILE A 33 -3.68 14.22 -1.35
CA ILE A 33 -4.06 13.25 -2.39
C ILE A 33 -4.38 13.95 -3.72
N ASP A 34 -5.05 15.10 -3.69
CA ASP A 34 -5.38 15.87 -4.92
C ASP A 34 -4.14 16.48 -5.60
N ARG A 35 -3.03 16.66 -4.88
CA ARG A 35 -1.78 17.19 -5.45
C ARG A 35 -0.89 16.11 -6.06
N LEU A 36 -1.20 14.84 -5.82
CA LEU A 36 -0.40 13.71 -6.29
C LEU A 36 -0.58 13.41 -7.78
N ASP A 37 -1.60 13.97 -8.44
CA ASP A 37 -1.86 13.76 -9.89
C ASP A 37 -0.67 14.15 -10.78
N ASN A 38 0.25 15.00 -10.28
CA ASN A 38 1.45 15.44 -11.01
C ASN A 38 2.75 14.83 -10.45
N VAL A 39 2.67 13.85 -9.57
CA VAL A 39 3.82 13.14 -8.99
C VAL A 39 4.08 11.89 -9.81
N MET A 40 5.36 11.58 -10.06
CA MET A 40 5.72 10.36 -10.78
C MET A 40 5.24 9.11 -10.05
N ASP A 41 4.65 8.17 -10.79
CA ASP A 41 4.16 6.89 -10.25
C ASP A 41 5.20 6.17 -9.40
N GLU A 42 6.47 6.19 -9.81
CA GLU A 42 7.57 5.56 -9.07
C GLU A 42 7.73 6.14 -7.66
N ILE A 43 7.58 7.46 -7.48
CA ILE A 43 7.64 8.11 -6.16
C ILE A 43 6.46 7.64 -5.32
N ILE A 44 5.26 7.61 -5.90
CA ILE A 44 4.02 7.22 -5.22
C ILE A 44 4.12 5.77 -4.76
N VAL A 45 4.49 4.86 -5.67
CA VAL A 45 4.55 3.42 -5.41
C VAL A 45 5.63 3.12 -4.37
N ASN A 46 6.84 3.67 -4.51
CA ASN A 46 7.90 3.48 -3.52
C ASN A 46 7.48 3.97 -2.13
N ALA A 47 6.81 5.13 -2.04
CA ALA A 47 6.35 5.65 -0.77
C ALA A 47 5.25 4.78 -0.14
N ILE A 48 4.30 4.31 -0.95
CA ILE A 48 3.21 3.45 -0.49
C ILE A 48 3.74 2.09 -0.04
N ILE A 49 4.66 1.47 -0.78
CA ILE A 49 5.31 0.23 -0.37
C ILE A 49 5.94 0.41 1.01
N LYS A 50 6.72 1.47 1.23
CA LYS A 50 7.30 1.77 2.54
C LYS A 50 6.25 1.99 3.64
N ILE A 51 5.05 2.49 3.32
CA ILE A 51 3.95 2.61 4.29
C ILE A 51 3.40 1.22 4.67
N PHE A 52 3.22 0.33 3.70
CA PHE A 52 2.78 -1.04 3.96
C PHE A 52 3.85 -1.89 4.66
N GLU A 53 5.13 -1.61 4.45
CA GLU A 53 6.27 -2.23 5.15
C GLU A 53 6.40 -1.77 6.60
N ASN A 54 5.86 -0.59 6.95
CA ASN A 54 6.13 0.04 8.23
C ASN A 54 5.45 -0.67 9.42
N ALA A 55 6.28 -1.19 10.34
CA ALA A 55 5.84 -1.79 11.60
C ALA A 55 5.89 -0.83 12.80
N ASP A 56 6.52 0.35 12.65
CA ASP A 56 6.83 1.26 13.76
C ASP A 56 5.64 2.12 14.21
N ARG A 57 4.51 2.03 13.50
CA ARG A 57 3.30 2.84 13.75
C ARG A 57 2.06 1.98 14.04
N PRO A 58 2.09 1.07 15.04
CA PRO A 58 1.01 0.10 15.24
C PRO A 58 -0.35 0.74 15.57
N SER A 59 -0.36 1.89 16.26
CA SER A 59 -1.60 2.59 16.63
C SER A 59 -2.32 3.24 15.45
N THR A 60 -1.58 3.61 14.39
CA THR A 60 -2.12 4.30 13.20
C THR A 60 -2.01 3.45 11.94
N GLN A 61 -1.44 2.24 12.01
CA GLN A 61 -1.20 1.35 10.87
C GLN A 61 -2.40 1.18 9.95
N TYR A 62 -3.59 0.94 10.51
CA TYR A 62 -4.81 0.81 9.70
C TYR A 62 -5.12 2.10 8.95
N THR A 63 -5.05 3.25 9.63
CA THR A 63 -5.32 4.56 9.03
C THR A 63 -4.30 4.89 7.94
N ASP A 64 -3.01 4.68 8.22
CA ASP A 64 -1.91 4.87 7.27
C ASP A 64 -2.16 4.04 6.00
N GLN A 65 -2.41 2.73 6.16
CA GLN A 65 -2.64 1.85 5.01
C GLN A 65 -3.97 2.12 4.30
N LYS A 66 -5.02 2.53 5.01
CA LYS A 66 -6.31 2.92 4.43
C LYS A 66 -6.13 4.08 3.45
N TYR A 67 -5.44 5.14 3.85
CA TYR A 67 -5.21 6.29 2.97
C TYR A 67 -4.20 5.98 1.87
N ALA A 68 -3.20 5.15 2.12
CA ALA A 68 -2.34 4.62 1.05
C ALA A 68 -3.16 3.83 0.02
N GLY A 69 -4.10 3.00 0.47
CA GLY A 69 -5.04 2.27 -0.39
C GLY A 69 -5.94 3.20 -1.21
N ILE A 70 -6.44 4.28 -0.61
CA ILE A 70 -7.22 5.31 -1.33
C ILE A 70 -6.38 5.93 -2.46
N ILE A 71 -5.10 6.22 -2.21
CA ILE A 71 -4.18 6.76 -3.23
C ILE A 71 -3.99 5.75 -4.37
N LEU A 72 -3.73 4.48 -4.05
CA LEU A 72 -3.61 3.42 -5.07
C LEU A 72 -4.85 3.31 -5.94
N ASN A 73 -6.04 3.31 -5.33
CA ASN A 73 -7.30 3.18 -6.06
C ASN A 73 -7.63 4.41 -6.90
N LYS A 74 -7.31 5.61 -6.41
CA LYS A 74 -7.57 6.88 -7.12
C LYS A 74 -6.63 7.08 -8.29
N LEU A 75 -5.32 6.97 -8.06
CA LEU A 75 -4.29 7.33 -9.04
C LEU A 75 -3.89 6.17 -9.93
N LYS A 76 -4.09 4.92 -9.47
CA LYS A 76 -3.72 3.69 -10.17
C LYS A 76 -2.26 3.72 -10.70
N PRO A 77 -1.29 4.11 -9.85
CA PRO A 77 0.07 4.32 -10.32
C PRO A 77 0.66 3.00 -10.83
N LYS A 78 1.46 3.09 -11.88
CA LYS A 78 2.14 1.95 -12.51
C LYS A 78 3.54 1.76 -11.98
N THR A 79 4.00 0.52 -11.98
CA THR A 79 5.33 0.18 -11.50
C THR A 79 5.96 -0.96 -12.29
N GLN A 80 7.29 -0.98 -12.28
CA GLN A 80 8.12 -2.07 -12.81
C GLN A 80 8.82 -2.85 -11.69
N ILE A 81 8.55 -2.52 -10.43
CA ILE A 81 9.07 -3.27 -9.28
C ILE A 81 8.55 -4.70 -9.38
N ASP A 82 9.39 -5.67 -9.07
CA ASP A 82 9.00 -7.08 -9.10
C ASP A 82 7.90 -7.38 -8.05
N LEU A 83 6.86 -8.10 -8.47
CA LEU A 83 5.72 -8.45 -7.62
C LEU A 83 6.16 -9.25 -6.38
N SER A 84 7.08 -10.18 -6.54
CA SER A 84 7.56 -11.01 -5.43
C SER A 84 8.26 -10.16 -4.38
N THR A 85 9.01 -9.14 -4.82
CA THR A 85 9.67 -8.16 -3.95
C THR A 85 8.65 -7.37 -3.14
N ILE A 86 7.58 -6.87 -3.76
CA ILE A 86 6.49 -6.16 -3.06
C ILE A 86 5.80 -7.07 -2.04
N LEU A 87 5.44 -8.30 -2.44
CA LEU A 87 4.78 -9.24 -1.55
C LEU A 87 5.65 -9.58 -0.34
N LYS A 88 6.94 -9.86 -0.55
CA LYS A 88 7.90 -10.16 0.53
C LYS A 88 7.97 -9.07 1.57
N SER A 89 8.00 -7.81 1.15
CA SER A 89 8.19 -6.70 2.06
C SER A 89 6.90 -6.23 2.75
N THR A 90 5.76 -6.35 2.06
CA THR A 90 4.49 -5.79 2.55
C THR A 90 3.59 -6.79 3.25
N ILE A 91 3.63 -8.09 2.90
CA ILE A 91 2.62 -9.05 3.37
C ILE A 91 2.59 -9.15 4.90
N GLU A 92 3.75 -9.11 5.56
CA GLU A 92 3.83 -9.26 7.02
C GLU A 92 3.13 -8.12 7.76
N ASN A 93 3.11 -6.92 7.19
CA ASN A 93 2.56 -5.72 7.82
C ASN A 93 1.24 -5.24 7.19
N TRP A 94 0.85 -5.78 6.03
CA TRP A 94 -0.41 -5.46 5.37
C TRP A 94 -1.63 -5.75 6.25
N ASN A 95 -2.51 -4.76 6.39
CA ASN A 95 -3.77 -4.86 7.10
C ASN A 95 -4.84 -5.46 6.18
N LYS A 96 -5.38 -6.62 6.59
CA LYS A 96 -6.39 -7.40 5.86
C LYS A 96 -7.65 -6.62 5.46
N SER A 97 -7.93 -5.52 6.14
CA SER A 97 -9.09 -4.65 5.86
C SER A 97 -8.86 -3.67 4.70
N VAL A 98 -7.61 -3.53 4.23
CA VAL A 98 -7.23 -2.63 3.14
C VAL A 98 -7.18 -3.42 1.84
N LYS A 99 -8.35 -3.59 1.22
CA LYS A 99 -8.56 -4.39 0.00
C LYS A 99 -8.01 -3.72 -1.27
N GLU A 100 -7.83 -2.40 -1.23
CA GLU A 100 -7.32 -1.60 -2.34
C GLU A 100 -5.92 -2.06 -2.77
N PHE A 101 -5.11 -2.53 -1.82
CA PHE A 101 -3.76 -3.04 -2.11
C PHE A 101 -3.79 -4.32 -2.96
N PRO A 102 -4.48 -5.41 -2.58
CA PRO A 102 -4.71 -6.56 -3.45
C PRO A 102 -5.24 -6.20 -4.85
N PHE A 103 -6.23 -5.30 -4.93
CA PHE A 103 -6.80 -4.92 -6.22
C PHE A 103 -5.81 -4.15 -7.09
N TRP A 104 -5.01 -3.25 -6.50
CA TRP A 104 -3.96 -2.55 -7.21
C TRP A 104 -2.86 -3.51 -7.74
N LEU A 105 -2.48 -4.53 -6.96
CA LEU A 105 -1.56 -5.59 -7.43
C LEU A 105 -2.15 -6.31 -8.65
N LYS A 106 -3.43 -6.70 -8.59
CA LYS A 106 -4.12 -7.33 -9.72
C LYS A 106 -4.13 -6.42 -10.95
N GLU A 107 -4.39 -5.14 -10.79
CA GLU A 107 -4.43 -4.16 -11.89
C GLU A 107 -3.05 -3.87 -12.51
N ASN A 108 -1.96 -4.04 -11.76
CA ASN A 108 -0.60 -3.82 -12.25
C ASN A 108 0.01 -5.06 -12.90
N TYR A 109 -0.13 -6.23 -12.28
CA TYR A 109 0.58 -7.44 -12.68
C TYR A 109 -0.31 -8.46 -13.40
N GLY A 110 -1.63 -8.28 -13.37
CA GLY A 110 -2.60 -9.25 -13.86
C GLY A 110 -2.90 -10.35 -12.84
N LEU A 111 -4.05 -11.00 -13.03
CA LEU A 111 -4.56 -11.99 -12.08
C LEU A 111 -3.71 -13.26 -12.05
N GLU A 112 -3.28 -13.76 -13.21
CA GLU A 112 -2.50 -15.01 -13.31
C GLU A 112 -1.12 -14.87 -12.67
N SER A 113 -0.39 -13.79 -12.98
CA SER A 113 0.91 -13.50 -12.37
C SER A 113 0.80 -13.39 -10.85
N LEU A 114 -0.26 -12.74 -10.35
CA LEU A 114 -0.51 -12.59 -8.93
C LEU A 114 -0.87 -13.91 -8.25
N LYS A 115 -1.69 -14.74 -8.91
CA LYS A 115 -2.04 -16.07 -8.42
C LYS A 115 -0.80 -16.97 -8.31
N ASN A 116 0.07 -16.95 -9.31
CA ASN A 116 1.33 -17.70 -9.31
C ASN A 116 2.26 -17.22 -8.19
N ALA A 117 2.48 -15.90 -8.08
CA ALA A 117 3.31 -15.33 -7.02
C ALA A 117 2.80 -15.66 -5.62
N LEU A 118 1.48 -15.58 -5.37
CA LEU A 118 0.89 -15.96 -4.08
C LEU A 118 1.00 -17.46 -3.79
N THR A 119 1.02 -18.31 -4.82
CA THR A 119 1.18 -19.76 -4.67
C THR A 119 2.62 -20.13 -4.35
N GLU A 120 3.58 -19.50 -5.04
CA GLU A 120 5.01 -19.61 -4.74
C GLU A 120 5.35 -19.08 -3.34
N PHE A 121 4.66 -18.04 -2.91
CA PHE A 121 4.81 -17.49 -1.56
C PHE A 121 4.27 -18.44 -0.49
N ASP A 122 3.10 -19.05 -0.71
CA ASP A 122 2.53 -20.07 0.18
C ASP A 122 3.39 -21.34 0.28
N ALA A 123 4.19 -21.65 -0.74
CA ALA A 123 5.12 -22.78 -0.72
C ALA A 123 6.35 -22.53 0.17
N GLN A 124 6.60 -21.28 0.59
CA GLN A 124 7.67 -20.93 1.51
C GLN A 124 7.24 -21.26 2.95
N LYS A 125 8.20 -21.39 3.87
CA LYS A 125 7.89 -21.64 5.29
C LYS A 125 7.34 -20.36 5.94
N LEU A 126 6.05 -20.11 5.74
CA LEU A 126 5.34 -18.96 6.26
C LEU A 126 5.01 -19.13 7.75
N ASN A 127 4.93 -18.01 8.45
CA ASN A 127 4.30 -17.97 9.76
C ASN A 127 2.76 -17.93 9.64
N ASP A 128 2.06 -18.14 10.77
CA ASP A 128 0.60 -18.18 10.80
C ASP A 128 -0.03 -16.86 10.32
N ILE A 129 0.60 -15.72 10.63
CA ILE A 129 0.12 -14.38 10.26
C ILE A 129 0.18 -14.21 8.73
N GLN A 130 1.31 -14.54 8.11
CA GLN A 130 1.50 -14.46 6.67
C GLN A 130 0.52 -15.38 5.93
N THR A 131 0.35 -16.60 6.44
CA THR A 131 -0.60 -17.58 5.88
C THR A 131 -2.03 -17.03 5.89
N GLU A 132 -2.47 -16.45 7.01
CA GLU A 132 -3.82 -15.88 7.12
C GLU A 132 -4.02 -14.67 6.18
N LYS A 133 -2.99 -13.84 6.04
CA LYS A 133 -3.02 -12.69 5.13
C LYS A 133 -3.10 -13.12 3.68
N ILE A 134 -2.32 -14.10 3.25
CA ILE A 134 -2.40 -14.61 1.87
C ILE A 134 -3.77 -15.22 1.59
N LYS A 135 -4.32 -16.02 2.51
CA LYS A 135 -5.69 -16.54 2.40
C LYS A 135 -6.71 -15.40 2.22
N THR A 136 -6.57 -14.33 2.98
CA THR A 136 -7.45 -13.15 2.88
C THR A 136 -7.29 -12.43 1.54
N MET A 137 -6.06 -12.29 1.05
CA MET A 137 -5.78 -11.68 -0.24
C MET A 137 -6.39 -12.50 -1.38
N LYS A 138 -6.20 -13.82 -1.36
CA LYS A 138 -6.82 -14.76 -2.31
C LYS A 138 -8.35 -14.65 -2.29
N TRP A 139 -8.95 -14.57 -1.10
CA TRP A 139 -10.39 -14.38 -0.94
C TRP A 139 -10.88 -13.06 -1.58
N TRP A 140 -10.22 -11.93 -1.33
CA TRP A 140 -10.56 -10.64 -1.97
C TRP A 140 -10.47 -10.69 -3.49
N LEU A 141 -9.48 -11.41 -4.00
CA LEU A 141 -9.21 -11.56 -5.43
C LEU A 141 -10.06 -12.63 -6.11
N LYS A 142 -10.80 -13.45 -5.34
CA LYS A 142 -11.60 -14.59 -5.78
C LYS A 142 -10.76 -15.64 -6.53
N ILE A 143 -9.60 -15.99 -5.97
CA ILE A 143 -8.65 -16.99 -6.51
C ILE A 143 -8.29 -18.06 -5.49
#